data_AF-A0A7X9NQR7-F1
#
_entry.id   AF-A0A7X9NQR7-F1
#
_cell.length_a   1.000
_cell.length_b   1.000
_cell.length_c   1.000
_cell.angle_alpha   90.00
_cell.angle_beta   90.00
_cell.angle_gamma   90.00
#
_symmetry.space_group_name_H-M   'P 1'
#
loop_
_entity.id
_entity.type
_entity.pdbx_description
1 polymer ?
#
loop_
_entity_poly.entity_id
_entity_poly.type
_entity_poly.pdbx_seq_one_letter_code
_entity_poly.pdbx_strand_id
1 'polypeptide(L)'
;MPTYTTSDTMVSKTAVARLVADGLAKEWRNPRTGAVRHYIDTDGLGAIIGFEQTYYHTGNISGVRYVDGDGDTVTVAHSRGYRRDDKTFVEDGTVYCSWAPYGAGIAELVARKLGEKEADRV
;
A
#
# COMPACT_ATOMS: atom_id res chain seq x y z
N MET A 1 -5.84 18.61 -0.78
CA MET A 1 -5.83 17.25 -0.22
C MET A 1 -4.97 16.39 -1.13
N PRO A 2 -4.17 15.44 -0.64
CA PRO A 2 -3.52 14.48 -1.53
C PRO A 2 -4.59 13.73 -2.31
N THR A 3 -4.45 13.69 -3.63
CA THR A 3 -5.35 12.93 -4.50
C THR A 3 -4.97 11.46 -4.36
N TYR A 4 -5.91 10.63 -3.92
CA TYR A 4 -5.72 9.18 -3.84
C TYR A 4 -6.12 8.53 -5.16
N THR A 5 -5.32 7.58 -5.61
CA THR A 5 -5.78 6.53 -6.53
C THR A 5 -6.56 5.49 -5.74
N THR A 6 -7.55 4.88 -6.37
CA THR A 6 -8.40 3.86 -5.76
C THR A 6 -8.28 2.54 -6.50
N SER A 7 -8.46 1.43 -5.80
CA SER A 7 -8.66 0.13 -6.44
C SER A 7 -10.09 -0.01 -6.96
N ASP A 8 -10.25 -0.73 -8.05
CA ASP A 8 -11.53 -1.29 -8.50
C ASP A 8 -11.73 -2.67 -7.85
N THR A 9 -10.64 -3.39 -7.60
CA THR A 9 -10.67 -4.66 -6.87
C THR A 9 -10.96 -4.41 -5.38
N MET A 10 -11.93 -5.16 -4.85
CA MET A 10 -12.30 -5.13 -3.44
C MET A 10 -11.47 -6.14 -2.63
N VAL A 11 -11.01 -5.70 -1.47
CA VAL A 11 -10.27 -6.53 -0.51
C VAL A 11 -11.22 -7.07 0.55
N SER A 12 -11.10 -8.36 0.85
CA SER A 12 -11.94 -9.01 1.88
C SER A 12 -11.61 -8.47 3.27
N LYS A 13 -12.60 -8.50 4.17
CA LYS A 13 -12.38 -8.17 5.60
C LYS A 13 -11.36 -9.12 6.24
N THR A 14 -11.30 -10.37 5.79
CA THR A 14 -10.35 -11.39 6.28
C THR A 14 -8.91 -11.02 5.94
N ALA A 15 -8.65 -10.61 4.70
CA ALA A 15 -7.32 -10.15 4.28
C ALA A 15 -6.87 -8.93 5.09
N VAL A 16 -7.76 -7.96 5.30
CA VAL A 16 -7.46 -6.76 6.12
C VAL A 16 -7.17 -7.12 7.57
N ALA A 17 -7.99 -7.99 8.18
CA ALA A 17 -7.78 -8.43 9.57
C ALA A 17 -6.42 -9.13 9.75
N ARG A 18 -5.98 -9.90 8.74
CA ARG A 18 -4.66 -10.54 8.74
C ARG A 18 -3.52 -9.53 8.67
N LEU A 19 -3.62 -8.50 7.81
CA LEU A 19 -2.60 -7.43 7.78
C LEU A 19 -2.45 -6.75 9.14
N VAL A 20 -3.56 -6.52 9.83
CA VAL A 20 -3.53 -5.95 11.18
C VAL A 20 -2.90 -6.92 12.18
N ALA A 21 -3.27 -8.21 12.13
CA ALA A 21 -2.70 -9.24 13.01
C ALA A 21 -1.19 -9.43 12.81
N ASP A 22 -0.72 -9.34 11.56
CA ASP A 22 0.70 -9.47 11.20
C ASP A 22 1.50 -8.18 11.49
N GLY A 23 0.84 -7.12 11.99
CA GLY A 23 1.48 -5.84 12.29
C GLY A 23 1.82 -4.99 11.06
N LEU A 24 1.32 -5.37 9.87
CA LEU A 24 1.56 -4.72 8.58
C LEU A 24 0.56 -3.60 8.26
N ALA A 25 -0.49 -3.48 9.07
CA ALA A 25 -1.46 -2.40 8.99
C ALA A 25 -1.92 -1.93 10.37
N LYS A 26 -2.27 -0.65 10.48
CA LYS A 26 -2.79 -0.04 11.71
C LYS A 26 -4.21 0.48 11.49
N GLU A 27 -5.13 0.08 12.35
CA GLU A 27 -6.48 0.61 12.37
C GLU A 27 -6.47 2.05 12.89
N TRP A 28 -7.21 2.91 12.20
CA TRP A 28 -7.58 4.24 12.65
C TRP A 28 -9.08 4.43 12.46
N ARG A 29 -9.73 4.93 13.50
CA ARG A 29 -11.15 5.26 13.47
C ARG A 29 -11.34 6.76 13.47
N ASN A 30 -12.10 7.26 12.49
CA ASN A 30 -12.48 8.65 12.45
C ASN A 30 -13.39 8.98 13.66
N PRO A 31 -12.97 9.87 14.57
CA PRO A 31 -13.76 10.16 15.77
C PRO A 31 -15.06 10.93 15.47
N ARG A 32 -15.19 11.52 14.28
CA ARG A 32 -16.36 12.32 13.87
C ARG A 32 -17.37 11.52 13.05
N THR A 33 -16.89 10.66 12.15
CA THR A 33 -17.76 9.92 11.21
C THR A 33 -17.87 8.43 11.54
N GLY A 34 -17.03 7.91 12.43
CA GLY A 34 -16.97 6.48 12.75
C GLY A 34 -16.30 5.61 11.67
N ALA A 35 -15.93 6.18 10.52
CA ALA A 35 -15.27 5.49 9.43
C ALA A 35 -13.95 4.84 9.89
N VAL A 36 -13.69 3.63 9.43
CA VAL A 36 -12.52 2.83 9.80
C VAL A 36 -11.57 2.75 8.62
N ARG A 37 -10.31 3.09 8.86
CA ARG A 37 -9.23 2.96 7.89
C ARG A 37 -8.18 2.02 8.44
N HIS A 38 -7.68 1.15 7.59
CA HIS A 38 -6.53 0.31 7.90
C HIS A 38 -5.34 0.82 7.10
N TYR A 39 -4.48 1.61 7.73
CA TYR A 39 -3.30 2.18 7.10
C TYR A 39 -2.21 1.12 6.96
N ILE A 40 -1.78 0.88 5.73
CA ILE A 40 -0.69 -0.04 5.39
C ILE A 40 0.61 0.75 5.45
N ASP A 41 1.55 0.28 6.26
CA ASP A 41 2.88 0.91 6.36
C ASP A 41 3.83 0.40 5.27
N THR A 42 5.07 0.90 5.27
CA THR A 42 6.06 0.52 4.27
C THR A 42 6.43 -0.96 4.34
N ASP A 43 6.38 -1.56 5.54
CA ASP A 43 6.67 -2.99 5.72
C ASP A 43 5.51 -3.83 5.18
N GLY A 44 4.27 -3.38 5.37
CA GLY A 44 3.09 -3.93 4.72
C GLY A 44 3.13 -3.83 3.21
N LEU A 45 3.53 -2.68 2.66
CA LEU A 45 3.78 -2.56 1.21
C LEU A 45 4.89 -3.51 0.75
N GLY A 46 5.95 -3.67 1.55
CA GLY A 46 7.02 -4.64 1.33
C GLY A 46 6.48 -6.07 1.22
N ALA A 47 5.64 -6.46 2.17
CA ALA A 47 5.04 -7.78 2.22
C ALA A 47 4.03 -8.06 1.09
N ILE A 48 3.35 -7.03 0.58
CA ILE A 48 2.29 -7.17 -0.43
C ILE A 48 2.85 -7.08 -1.86
N ILE A 49 3.64 -6.05 -2.14
CA ILE A 49 4.14 -5.71 -3.48
C ILE A 49 5.67 -5.68 -3.56
N GLY A 50 6.40 -6.25 -2.59
CA GLY A 50 7.86 -6.21 -2.60
C GLY A 50 8.41 -4.78 -2.56
N PHE A 51 7.68 -3.83 -1.98
CA PHE A 51 8.11 -2.45 -1.87
C PHE A 51 9.36 -2.33 -1.00
N GLU A 52 10.35 -1.64 -1.52
CA GLU A 52 11.56 -1.30 -0.78
C GLU A 52 11.93 0.16 -1.03
N GLN A 53 12.37 0.85 0.02
CA GLN A 53 13.05 2.12 -0.10
C GLN A 53 14.04 2.31 1.03
N THR A 54 15.06 3.12 0.78
CA THR A 54 16.06 3.51 1.77
C THR A 54 16.07 5.03 1.91
N TYR A 55 16.50 5.50 3.08
CA TYR A 55 16.74 6.91 3.35
C TYR A 55 18.22 7.12 3.61
N TYR A 56 18.82 8.06 2.88
CA TYR A 56 20.12 8.60 3.25
C TYR A 56 20.01 9.36 4.58
N HIS A 57 21.15 9.57 5.27
CA HIS A 57 21.17 10.36 6.50
C HIS A 57 20.55 11.77 6.29
N THR A 58 20.62 12.28 5.06
CA THR A 58 20.14 13.61 4.67
C THR A 58 18.62 13.67 4.52
N GLY A 59 17.92 12.54 4.68
CA GLY A 59 16.49 12.40 4.43
C GLY A 59 16.14 12.19 2.94
N ASN A 60 17.14 12.13 2.05
CA ASN A 60 16.92 11.82 0.65
C ASN A 60 16.54 10.35 0.47
N ILE A 61 15.51 10.10 -0.34
CA ILE A 61 15.05 8.74 -0.65
C ILE A 61 15.98 8.11 -1.70
N SER A 62 16.27 6.82 -1.57
CA SER A 62 17.01 6.02 -2.55
C SER A 62 16.52 4.60 -2.69
N GLY A 63 16.89 3.94 -3.80
CA GLY A 63 16.66 2.51 -3.99
C GLY A 63 15.18 2.12 -3.97
N VAL A 64 14.32 3.01 -4.46
CA VAL A 64 12.87 2.78 -4.45
C VAL A 64 12.54 1.75 -5.52
N ARG A 65 11.91 0.66 -5.11
CA ARG A 65 11.42 -0.37 -6.03
C ARG A 65 10.17 -1.07 -5.50
N TYR A 66 9.44 -1.70 -6.40
CA TYR A 66 8.32 -2.60 -6.09
C TYR A 66 8.21 -3.68 -7.17
N VAL A 67 7.44 -4.72 -6.89
CA VAL A 67 7.08 -5.80 -7.82
C VAL A 67 5.71 -5.50 -8.40
N ASP A 68 5.60 -5.45 -9.72
CA ASP A 68 4.34 -5.15 -10.40
C ASP A 68 3.40 -6.36 -10.52
N GLY A 69 2.33 -6.20 -11.32
CA GLY A 69 1.33 -7.24 -11.53
C GLY A 69 1.85 -8.47 -12.27
N ASP A 70 2.86 -8.29 -13.11
CA ASP A 70 3.49 -9.34 -13.92
C ASP A 70 4.63 -10.03 -13.16
N GLY A 71 5.01 -9.51 -12.00
CA GLY A 71 6.08 -10.04 -11.15
C GLY A 71 7.43 -9.39 -11.41
N ASP A 72 7.49 -8.35 -12.24
CA ASP A 72 8.72 -7.64 -12.58
C ASP A 72 9.07 -6.60 -11.53
N THR A 73 10.37 -6.43 -11.28
CA THR A 73 10.86 -5.38 -10.37
C THR A 73 10.93 -4.05 -11.09
N VAL A 74 10.09 -3.11 -10.65
CA VAL A 74 10.06 -1.73 -11.14
C VAL A 74 10.89 -0.83 -10.23
N THR A 75 11.90 -0.18 -10.80
CA THR A 75 12.70 0.83 -10.10
C THR A 75 12.09 2.22 -10.29
N VAL A 76 12.00 2.99 -9.21
CA VAL A 76 11.39 4.33 -9.19
C VAL A 76 12.45 5.38 -8.91
N ALA A 77 12.43 6.48 -9.68
CA ALA A 77 13.32 7.60 -9.44
C ALA A 77 13.12 8.17 -8.02
N HIS A 78 14.22 8.55 -7.36
CA HIS A 78 14.24 9.05 -5.98
C HIS A 78 13.26 10.22 -5.73
N SER A 79 13.08 11.11 -6.71
CA SER A 79 12.16 12.25 -6.64
C SER A 79 10.68 11.85 -6.57
N ARG A 80 10.37 10.60 -6.92
CA ARG A 80 9.03 9.98 -6.94
C ARG A 80 8.88 8.86 -5.90
N GLY A 81 9.80 8.76 -4.94
CA GLY A 81 9.71 7.78 -3.86
C GLY A 81 8.48 7.97 -2.96
N TYR A 82 8.21 6.98 -2.10
CA TYR A 82 7.11 7.00 -1.15
C TYR A 82 7.47 7.91 0.03
N ARG A 83 6.90 9.09 0.07
CA ARG A 83 7.25 10.15 1.04
C ARG A 83 6.59 9.86 2.39
N ARG A 84 7.09 10.54 3.43
CA ARG A 84 6.54 10.45 4.79
C ARG A 84 5.05 10.74 4.87
N ASP A 85 4.57 11.66 4.04
CA ASP A 85 3.16 12.06 4.00
C ASP A 85 2.32 11.17 3.09
N ASP A 86 2.93 10.30 2.29
CA ASP A 86 2.19 9.34 1.48
C ASP A 86 1.48 8.31 2.37
N LYS A 87 0.29 7.92 1.94
CA LYS A 87 -0.58 7.02 2.67
C LYS A 87 -1.16 5.99 1.71
N THR A 88 -1.14 4.75 2.18
CA THR A 88 -1.89 3.64 1.59
C THR A 88 -2.80 3.09 2.68
N PHE A 89 -4.08 2.91 2.40
CA PHE A 89 -5.02 2.37 3.39
C PHE A 89 -6.20 1.66 2.74
N VAL A 90 -6.85 0.80 3.51
CA VAL A 90 -8.12 0.17 3.14
C VAL A 90 -9.26 0.86 3.91
N GLU A 91 -10.30 1.27 3.20
CA GLU A 91 -11.56 1.79 3.76
C GLU A 91 -12.72 1.11 3.02
N ASP A 92 -13.61 0.47 3.78
CA ASP A 92 -14.76 -0.30 3.25
C ASP A 92 -14.40 -1.31 2.14
N GLY A 93 -13.20 -1.89 2.20
CA GLY A 93 -12.70 -2.88 1.24
C GLY A 93 -12.05 -2.28 -0.01
N THR A 94 -12.13 -0.96 -0.21
CA THR A 94 -11.40 -0.26 -1.28
C THR A 94 -10.01 0.15 -0.78
N VAL A 95 -8.99 -0.07 -1.61
CA VAL A 95 -7.63 0.42 -1.34
C VAL A 95 -7.48 1.84 -1.87
N TYR A 96 -6.93 2.72 -1.06
CA TYR A 96 -6.58 4.09 -1.41
C TYR A 96 -5.07 4.26 -1.31
N CYS A 97 -4.45 4.86 -2.32
CA CYS A 97 -3.01 5.12 -2.31
C CYS A 97 -2.70 6.51 -2.90
N SER A 98 -1.96 7.33 -2.15
CA SER A 98 -1.49 8.64 -2.63
C SER A 98 -0.24 8.55 -3.50
N TRP A 99 0.47 7.41 -3.44
CA TRP A 99 1.70 7.19 -4.18
C TRP A 99 1.40 6.54 -5.54
N ALA A 100 1.59 7.30 -6.62
CA ALA A 100 1.37 6.85 -7.99
C ALA A 100 2.60 7.17 -8.86
N PRO A 101 3.73 6.46 -8.68
CA PRO A 101 4.94 6.72 -9.44
C PRO A 101 4.68 6.50 -10.93
N TYR A 102 4.98 7.50 -11.75
CA TYR A 102 4.70 7.50 -13.20
C TYR A 102 3.22 7.27 -13.57
N GLY A 103 2.28 7.48 -12.64
CA GLY A 103 0.86 7.19 -12.84
C GLY A 103 0.49 5.72 -12.62
N ALA A 104 1.37 4.91 -12.02
CA ALA A 104 1.08 3.51 -11.69
C ALA A 104 -0.11 3.38 -10.73
N GLY A 105 -0.99 2.41 -11.01
CA GLY A 105 -2.15 2.07 -10.19
C GLY A 105 -1.77 1.24 -8.96
N ILE A 106 -1.00 1.82 -8.03
CA ILE A 106 -0.52 1.10 -6.85
C ILE A 106 -1.67 0.61 -5.97
N ALA A 107 -2.76 1.38 -5.84
CA ALA A 107 -3.93 0.96 -5.10
C ALA A 107 -4.51 -0.37 -5.65
N GLU A 108 -4.68 -0.45 -6.96
CA GLU A 108 -5.19 -1.65 -7.63
C GLU A 108 -4.22 -2.83 -7.51
N LEU A 109 -2.91 -2.58 -7.68
CA LEU A 109 -1.88 -3.60 -7.51
C LEU A 109 -1.90 -4.22 -6.10
N VAL A 110 -1.97 -3.37 -5.08
CA VAL A 110 -2.08 -3.80 -3.67
C VAL A 110 -3.35 -4.63 -3.47
N ALA A 111 -4.50 -4.18 -3.98
CA ALA A 111 -5.76 -4.89 -3.84
C ALA A 111 -5.70 -6.30 -4.47
N ARG A 112 -5.18 -6.41 -5.70
CA ARG A 112 -5.03 -7.68 -6.40
C ARG A 112 -4.09 -8.65 -5.68
N LYS A 113 -2.92 -8.17 -5.24
CA LYS A 113 -1.95 -9.01 -4.52
C LYS A 113 -2.46 -9.48 -3.16
N LEU A 114 -3.30 -8.70 -2.50
CA LEU A 114 -3.99 -9.15 -1.29
C LEU A 114 -5.00 -10.26 -1.59
N GLY A 115 -5.75 -10.16 -2.69
CA GLY A 115 -6.65 -11.21 -3.15
C GLY A 115 -5.94 -12.52 -3.49
N GLU A 116 -4.83 -12.44 -4.24
CA GLU A 116 -3.98 -13.60 -4.59
C GLU A 116 -3.46 -14.32 -3.35
N LYS A 117 -2.90 -13.57 -2.38
CA LYS A 117 -2.39 -14.14 -1.12
C LYS A 117 -3.46 -14.80 -0.26
N GLU A 118 -4.71 -14.40 -0.41
CA GLU A 118 -5.83 -15.06 0.27
C GLU A 118 -6.18 -16.38 -0.43
N ALA A 119 -6.21 -16.40 -1.76
CA ALA A 119 -6.51 -17.58 -2.57
C ALA A 119 -5.45 -18.69 -2.45
N ASP A 120 -4.15 -18.34 -2.42
CA ASP A 120 -3.05 -19.30 -2.30
C ASP A 120 -3.00 -20.04 -0.95
N ARG A 121 -3.81 -19.62 0.03
CA ARG A 121 -3.86 -20.18 1.38
C ARG A 121 -5.11 -21.03 1.65
N VAL A 122 -5.94 -21.29 0.64
CA VAL A 122 -7.11 -22.20 0.67
C VAL A 122 -6.73 -23.52 0.01
#